data_AF-Q7XZN8-F1
#
_entry.id   AF-Q7XZN8-F1
#
_cell.length_a   1.000
_cell.length_b   1.000
_cell.length_c   1.000
_cell.angle_alpha   90.00
_cell.angle_beta   90.00
_cell.angle_gamma   90.00
#
_symmetry.space_group_name_H-M   'P 1'
#
loop_
_entity.id
_entity.type
_entity.pdbx_description
1 polymer ?
#
loop_
_entity_poly.entity_id
_entity_poly.type
_entity_poly.pdbx_seq_one_letter_code
_entity_poly.pdbx_strand_id
1 'polypeptide(L)' 'LSDETWKMGDIVHTLTNRRWLEKCVTYAESHDQALVGDKTIAFWLMDKDMYDFMALDRPSTPTIDRGIALHKMIRL' A
#
# COMPACT_ATOMS: atom_id res chain seq x y z
N LEU A 1 -3.22 -0.86 -14.14
CA LEU A 1 -1.92 -1.49 -14.47
C LEU A 1 -1.83 -2.77 -13.67
N SER A 2 -1.27 -3.83 -14.24
CA SER A 2 -1.11 -5.11 -13.56
C SER A 2 0.19 -5.12 -12.74
N ASP A 3 0.25 -5.98 -11.73
CA ASP A 3 1.38 -6.00 -10.77
C ASP A 3 2.71 -6.34 -11.44
N GLU A 4 2.67 -7.11 -12.52
CA GLU A 4 3.84 -7.52 -13.28
C GLU A 4 4.53 -6.35 -13.99
N THR A 5 3.86 -5.20 -14.08
CA THR A 5 4.44 -3.98 -14.67
C THR A 5 5.23 -3.14 -13.65
N TRP A 6 5.26 -3.55 -12.38
CA TRP A 6 5.97 -2.82 -11.34
C TRP A 6 7.49 -2.93 -11.52
N LYS A 7 8.14 -1.78 -11.66
CA LYS A 7 9.58 -1.68 -11.83
C LYS A 7 10.25 -1.65 -10.46
N MET A 8 10.78 -2.79 -10.03
CA MET A 8 11.47 -2.90 -8.74
C MET A 8 12.64 -1.93 -8.60
N GLY A 9 13.34 -1.63 -9.70
CA GLY A 9 14.41 -0.61 -9.72
C GLY A 9 13.92 0.79 -9.38
N ASP A 10 12.74 1.18 -9.87
CA ASP A 10 12.16 2.50 -9.60
C ASP A 10 11.74 2.60 -8.12
N ILE A 11 11.15 1.54 -7.56
CA ILE A 11 10.77 1.48 -6.13
C ILE A 11 12.01 1.65 -5.24
N VAL A 12 13.07 0.86 -5.48
CA VAL A 12 14.32 0.95 -4.71
C VAL A 12 14.94 2.34 -4.87
N HIS A 13 14.96 2.88 -6.09
CA HIS A 13 15.49 4.21 -6.34
C HIS A 13 14.72 5.27 -5.54
N THR A 14 13.38 5.28 -5.61
CA THR A 14 12.55 6.23 -4.86
C THR A 14 12.77 6.14 -3.35
N LEU A 15 12.91 4.93 -2.79
CA LEU A 15 13.13 4.73 -1.35
C LEU A 15 14.53 5.13 -0.88
N THR A 16 15.54 5.03 -1.75
CA THR A 16 16.95 5.23 -1.40
C THR A 16 17.51 6.58 -1.86
N ASN A 17 16.83 7.30 -2.76
CA ASN A 17 17.27 8.58 -3.30
C ASN A 17 17.14 9.70 -2.28
N ARG A 18 18.13 9.79 -1.38
CA ARG A 18 18.23 10.79 -0.33
C ARG A 18 19.68 11.26 -0.17
N ARG A 19 19.85 12.46 0.39
CA ARG A 19 21.19 13.05 0.59
C ARG A 19 21.93 12.28 1.68
N TRP A 20 23.20 12.00 1.42
CA TRP A 20 24.08 11.44 2.45
C TRP A 20 24.27 12.49 3.57
N LEU A 21 24.26 12.02 4.81
CA LEU A 21 24.36 12.72 6.09
C LEU A 21 23.10 13.51 6.51
N GLU A 22 22.01 13.40 5.75
CA GLU A 22 20.71 13.97 6.12
C GLU A 22 19.76 12.86 6.59
N LYS A 23 19.27 13.00 7.83
CA LYS A 23 18.26 12.08 8.37
C LYS A 23 16.91 12.38 7.72
N CYS A 24 16.18 11.33 7.35
CA CYS A 24 14.85 11.44 6.76
C CYS A 24 13.84 10.63 7.58
N VAL A 25 12.62 11.14 7.68
CA VAL A 25 11.46 10.39 8.19
C VAL A 25 10.69 9.90 6.98
N THR A 26 10.48 8.59 6.89
CA THR A 26 9.77 7.96 5.77
C THR A 26 8.44 7.40 6.25
N TYR A 27 7.42 7.55 5.43
CA TYR A 27 6.08 7.01 5.65
C TYR A 27 5.52 6.57 4.29
N ALA A 28 4.74 5.48 4.28
CA ALA A 28 4.14 4.96 3.05
C ALA A 28 2.93 5.80 2.59
N GLU A 29 2.19 6.37 3.54
CA GLU A 29 1.07 7.28 3.32
C GLU A 29 1.06 8.34 4.44
N SER A 30 0.47 9.50 4.17
CA SER A 30 0.34 10.59 5.15
C SER A 30 -1.11 10.77 5.59
N HIS A 31 -1.34 11.71 6.51
CA HIS A 31 -2.69 12.04 6.97
C HIS A 31 -3.60 12.59 5.87
N ASP A 32 -3.04 13.26 4.85
CA ASP A 32 -3.83 13.85 3.75
C ASP A 32 -4.52 12.76 2.92
N GLN A 33 -3.86 11.61 2.70
CA GLN A 33 -4.45 10.47 1.98
C GLN A 33 -5.64 9.83 2.70
N ALA A 34 -5.81 10.11 4.00
CA ALA A 34 -6.95 9.65 4.77
C ALA A 34 -8.15 10.60 4.71
N LEU A 35 -7.99 11.79 4.11
CA LEU A 35 -9.04 12.78 3.97
C LEU A 35 -9.86 12.60 2.69
N VAL A 36 -11.00 13.30 2.65
CA VAL A 36 -11.87 13.33 1.47
C VAL A 36 -11.12 13.99 0.31
N GLY A 37 -10.91 13.23 -0.76
CA GLY A 37 -10.20 13.69 -1.96
C GLY A 37 -9.11 12.74 -2.42
N ASP A 38 -8.68 11.82 -1.56
CA ASP A 38 -7.77 10.73 -1.91
C ASP A 38 -8.22 9.42 -1.23
N LYS A 39 -7.45 8.35 -1.43
CA LYS A 39 -7.67 7.01 -0.87
C LYS A 39 -6.44 6.56 -0.09
N THR A 40 -6.67 5.89 1.03
CA THR A 40 -5.60 5.17 1.76
C THR A 40 -5.05 4.03 0.92
N ILE A 41 -3.83 3.57 1.22
CA ILE A 41 -3.23 2.41 0.54
C ILE A 41 -4.15 1.18 0.66
N ALA A 42 -4.77 0.97 1.83
CA ALA A 42 -5.73 -0.11 2.04
C ALA A 42 -6.91 -0.02 1.05
N PHE A 43 -7.46 1.18 0.84
CA PHE A 43 -8.57 1.38 -0.07
C PHE A 43 -8.16 1.34 -1.55
N TRP A 44 -6.92 1.71 -1.88
CA TRP A 44 -6.34 1.47 -3.20
C TRP A 44 -6.18 -0.02 -3.53
N LEU A 45 -5.90 -0.85 -2.52
CA LEU A 45 -5.63 -2.28 -2.70
C LEU A 45 -6.89 -3.17 -2.66
N MET A 46 -7.88 -2.81 -1.83
CA MET A 46 -9.05 -3.65 -1.54
C MET A 46 -10.38 -3.01 -1.95
N ASP A 47 -10.42 -1.69 -2.14
CA ASP A 47 -11.60 -0.91 -2.53
C ASP A 47 -12.88 -1.36 -1.79
N LYS A 48 -13.99 -1.58 -2.50
CA LYS A 48 -15.27 -1.98 -1.88
C LYS A 48 -15.24 -3.35 -1.19
N ASP A 49 -14.35 -4.27 -1.59
CA ASP A 49 -14.31 -5.62 -1.02
C ASP A 49 -13.92 -5.57 0.47
N MET A 50 -13.23 -4.49 0.89
CA MET A 50 -12.87 -4.24 2.28
C MET A 50 -14.09 -4.19 3.22
N TYR A 51 -15.27 -3.82 2.71
CA TYR A 51 -16.48 -3.74 3.53
C TYR A 51 -17.08 -5.12 3.85
N ASP A 52 -16.99 -6.06 2.90
CA ASP A 52 -17.73 -7.32 2.97
C ASP A 52 -16.86 -8.51 3.39
N PHE A 53 -15.55 -8.48 3.11
CA PHE A 53 -14.67 -9.66 3.15
C PHE A 53 -13.49 -9.54 4.13
N MET A 54 -13.56 -8.62 5.09
CA MET A 54 -12.54 -8.47 6.14
C MET A 54 -12.82 -9.28 7.43
N ALA A 55 -13.94 -10.01 7.46
CA ALA A 55 -14.33 -10.80 8.63
C ALA A 55 -13.56 -12.13 8.70
N LEU A 56 -13.17 -12.56 9.90
CA LEU A 56 -12.40 -13.79 10.13
C LEU A 56 -13.25 -15.07 9.97
N ASP A 57 -14.56 -14.95 10.11
CA ASP A 57 -15.53 -16.06 10.10
C ASP A 57 -16.09 -16.35 8.69
N ARG A 58 -15.61 -15.62 7.68
CA ARG A 58 -16.03 -15.75 6.28
C ARG A 58 -14.81 -15.95 5.37
N PRO A 59 -14.95 -16.66 4.25
CA PRO A 59 -13.86 -16.80 3.28
C PRO A 59 -13.39 -15.43 2.77
N SER A 60 -12.08 -15.21 2.73
CA SER A 60 -11.49 -14.04 2.07
C SER A 60 -11.59 -14.20 0.55
N THR A 61 -11.47 -13.06 -0.15
CA THR A 61 -11.31 -13.05 -1.61
C THR A 61 -9.84 -12.94 -1.98
N PRO A 62 -9.43 -13.38 -3.19
CA PRO A 62 -8.06 -13.14 -3.67
C PRO A 62 -7.63 -11.67 -3.64
N THR A 63 -8.58 -10.74 -3.83
CA THR A 63 -8.35 -9.29 -3.70
C THR A 63 -7.96 -8.90 -2.28
N ILE A 64 -8.69 -9.39 -1.27
CA ILE A 64 -8.39 -9.13 0.15
C ILE A 64 -7.06 -9.75 0.56
N ASP A 65 -6.81 -11.01 0.19
CA ASP A 65 -5.56 -11.68 0.54
C ASP A 65 -4.34 -10.95 -0.05
N ARG A 66 -4.44 -10.58 -1.34
CA ARG A 66 -3.44 -9.75 -2.02
C ARG A 66 -3.29 -8.39 -1.34
N GLY A 67 -4.40 -7.72 -1.02
CA GLY A 67 -4.40 -6.41 -0.40
C GLY A 67 -3.73 -6.41 0.97
N ILE A 68 -4.04 -7.39 1.81
CA ILE A 68 -3.41 -7.58 3.12
C ILE A 68 -1.91 -7.85 2.98
N ALA A 69 -1.51 -8.70 2.03
CA ALA A 69 -0.10 -9.01 1.79
C ALA A 69 0.69 -7.76 1.35
N LEU A 70 0.22 -7.05 0.33
CA LEU A 70 0.87 -5.86 -0.19
C LEU A 70 0.87 -4.71 0.82
N HIS A 71 -0.22 -4.51 1.56
CA HIS A 71 -0.29 -3.48 2.59
C HIS A 71 0.73 -3.70 3.72
N LYS A 72 1.12 -4.96 3.99
CA LYS A 72 2.24 -5.27 4.89
C LYS A 72 3.60 -5.03 4.22
N MET A 73 3.79 -5.50 2.99
CA MET A 73 5.06 -5.34 2.26
C MET A 73 5.43 -3.87 2.01
N ILE A 74 4.45 -3.01 1.75
CA ILE A 74 4.68 -1.58 1.48
C ILE A 74 5.16 -0.83 2.74
N ARG A 75 4.79 -1.30 3.94
CA ARG A 75 5.08 -0.62 5.21
C ARG A 75 6.26 -1.20 5.99
N LEU A 76 6.76 -2.37 5.61
CA LEU A 76 7.86 -3.06 6.28
C LEU A 76 9.21 -2.44 5.91
#